data_AF-A0A2H0VY91-F1
#
_entry.id   AF-A0A2H0VY91-F1
#
_cell.length_a   1.000
_cell.length_b   1.000
_cell.length_c   1.000
_cell.angle_alpha   90.00
_cell.angle_beta   90.00
_cell.angle_gamma   90.00
#
_symmetry.space_group_name_H-M   'P 1'
#
loop_
_entity.id
_entity.type
_entity.pdbx_description
1 polymer ?
#
loop_
_entity_poly.entity_id
_entity_poly.type
_entity_poly.pdbx_seq_one_letter_code
_entity_poly.pdbx_strand_id
1 'polypeptide(L)'
;MPEQQQEQEVRVDIGLSPEDEARLKALNEASPMDDDFVSSSGNVLVDLYSKLNMYLQSMNKIKIADKVTFFELLSVMINAGVPLVRALYVLSDQVQNVKLRLIIRDMAKKVEKGTKLSDTMNNFPKVFGEAEVGMVRSGEATGKLNKVLRQIADQTQKSASLLSKVKGAMIYPAAIICIMIGALIVMLVVVVPKISDIFSQSETELPTSTKVLIAMSDTAKNSYVEVIIVVTILGLAFWLFKQTKTGKYQLDNLLLHMPIFGLMLRKLAVSRFARNLASLMQSGIPIVRALEINASAVGNEVYKKRIIMAAEDVAQGIPLGENLNDSKFLFPEMVVSMISIGEQTAKVDEVAEKIAAYYEEQVDDMISGLSKMLEPVILVVMGLGVGGLVAAVMQPIMNLTDVGKSL
;
A
#
# COMPACT_ATOMS: atom_id res chain seq x y z
N MET A 1 -72.52 -0.98 -3.88
CA MET A 1 -71.68 -2.20 -3.82
C MET A 1 -70.83 -2.24 -5.07
N PRO A 2 -69.50 -2.24 -4.94
CA PRO A 2 -68.64 -2.80 -5.97
C PRO A 2 -67.85 -3.99 -5.42
N GLU A 3 -67.82 -5.05 -6.23
CA GLU A 3 -67.08 -6.30 -6.04
C GLU A 3 -65.58 -6.04 -5.94
N GLN A 4 -64.95 -6.61 -4.91
CA GLN A 4 -63.51 -6.70 -4.79
C GLN A 4 -63.02 -7.84 -5.69
N GLN A 5 -62.24 -7.51 -6.73
CA GLN A 5 -61.42 -8.47 -7.44
C GLN A 5 -60.27 -8.88 -6.51
N GLN A 6 -60.28 -10.15 -6.06
CA GLN A 6 -59.15 -10.78 -5.39
C GLN A 6 -58.05 -11.03 -6.43
N GLU A 7 -56.90 -10.39 -6.27
CA GLU A 7 -55.67 -10.80 -6.94
C GLU A 7 -55.29 -12.20 -6.44
N GLN A 8 -55.40 -13.16 -7.35
CA GLN A 8 -54.91 -14.52 -7.15
C GLN A 8 -53.38 -14.48 -7.29
N GLU A 9 -52.67 -14.41 -6.16
CA GLU A 9 -51.22 -14.62 -6.15
C GLU A 9 -50.91 -16.03 -6.67
N VAL A 10 -50.20 -16.06 -7.80
CA VAL A 10 -49.67 -17.29 -8.39
C VAL A 10 -48.57 -17.81 -7.46
N ARG A 11 -48.91 -18.79 -6.62
CA ARG A 11 -47.94 -19.55 -5.81
C ARG A 11 -46.98 -20.30 -6.74
N VAL A 12 -45.73 -19.84 -6.80
CA VAL A 12 -44.63 -20.66 -7.33
C VAL A 12 -44.28 -21.67 -6.23
N ASP A 13 -44.70 -22.92 -6.41
CA ASP A 13 -44.38 -24.01 -5.51
C ASP A 13 -42.90 -24.38 -5.68
N ILE A 14 -42.07 -23.88 -4.77
CA ILE A 14 -40.61 -24.09 -4.73
C ILE A 14 -40.22 -25.37 -3.98
N GLY A 15 -41.17 -26.24 -3.65
CA GLY A 15 -40.88 -27.58 -3.12
C GLY A 15 -40.28 -27.59 -1.71
N LEU A 16 -40.66 -26.63 -0.87
CA LEU A 16 -40.22 -26.54 0.52
C LEU A 16 -41.01 -27.50 1.41
N SER A 17 -40.35 -28.05 2.43
CA SER A 17 -41.00 -28.84 3.50
C SER A 17 -42.04 -27.96 4.22
N PRO A 18 -43.16 -28.53 4.73
CA PRO A 18 -44.16 -27.78 5.50
C PRO A 18 -43.56 -27.01 6.70
N GLU A 19 -42.48 -27.52 7.29
CA GLU A 19 -41.75 -26.84 8.37
C GLU A 19 -40.96 -25.61 7.87
N ASP A 20 -40.43 -25.67 6.65
CA ASP A 20 -39.68 -24.57 6.04
C ASP A 20 -40.59 -23.49 5.47
N GLU A 21 -41.78 -23.86 4.94
CA GLU A 21 -42.84 -22.90 4.63
C GLU A 21 -43.30 -22.15 5.89
N ALA A 22 -43.49 -22.86 7.01
CA ALA A 22 -43.86 -22.23 8.28
C ALA A 22 -42.76 -21.30 8.81
N ARG A 23 -41.48 -21.66 8.65
CA ARG A 23 -40.34 -20.79 8.98
C ARG A 23 -40.24 -19.56 8.10
N LEU A 24 -40.43 -19.71 6.79
CA LEU A 24 -40.44 -18.58 5.84
C LEU A 24 -41.62 -17.64 6.10
N LYS A 25 -42.77 -18.18 6.46
CA LYS A 25 -43.93 -17.37 6.84
C LYS A 25 -43.68 -16.60 8.14
N ALA A 26 -43.08 -17.24 9.15
CA ALA A 26 -42.66 -16.58 10.38
C ALA A 26 -41.56 -15.51 10.16
N LEU A 27 -40.69 -15.70 9.17
CA LEU A 27 -39.67 -14.72 8.77
C LEU A 27 -40.24 -13.54 7.96
N ASN A 28 -41.30 -13.76 7.18
CA ASN A 28 -41.94 -12.73 6.35
C ASN A 28 -43.05 -11.96 7.08
N GLU A 29 -43.72 -12.58 8.06
CA GLU A 29 -44.62 -11.87 9.00
C GLU A 29 -43.85 -10.98 9.98
N ALA A 30 -42.53 -11.15 10.08
CA ALA A 30 -41.63 -10.20 10.70
C ALA A 30 -41.22 -9.10 9.70
N SER A 31 -42.06 -8.09 9.51
CA SER A 31 -41.67 -6.83 8.83
C SER A 31 -42.54 -5.68 9.36
N PRO A 32 -42.04 -4.42 9.45
CA PRO A 32 -40.72 -3.89 9.15
C PRO A 32 -39.91 -3.54 10.43
N MET A 33 -38.63 -3.22 10.25
CA MET A 33 -37.83 -2.53 11.27
C MET A 33 -38.51 -1.22 11.68
N ASP A 34 -39.27 -1.25 12.77
CA ASP A 34 -39.46 -0.09 13.62
C ASP A 34 -38.17 0.07 14.45
N ASP A 35 -37.46 1.18 14.19
CA ASP A 35 -36.21 1.59 14.85
C ASP A 35 -36.35 1.80 16.37
N ASP A 36 -37.53 1.54 16.97
CA ASP A 36 -37.80 1.73 18.40
C ASP A 36 -37.80 0.43 19.23
N PHE A 37 -37.75 -0.77 18.61
CA PHE A 37 -37.79 -2.03 19.38
C PHE A 37 -36.42 -2.51 19.91
N VAL A 38 -35.31 -1.93 19.47
CA VAL A 38 -33.97 -2.34 19.93
C VAL A 38 -33.54 -1.63 21.24
N SER A 39 -34.29 -0.63 21.72
CA SER A 39 -33.92 0.06 22.98
C SER A 39 -34.37 -0.67 24.27
N SER A 40 -35.15 -1.76 24.17
CA SER A 40 -35.82 -2.38 25.34
C SER A 40 -35.26 -3.73 25.80
N SER A 41 -34.17 -4.24 25.23
CA SER A 41 -33.53 -5.46 25.75
C SER A 41 -32.14 -5.13 26.29
N GLY A 42 -32.07 -4.91 27.61
CA GLY A 42 -30.84 -4.68 28.39
C GLY A 42 -29.90 -5.88 28.45
N ASN A 43 -29.66 -6.55 27.32
CA ASN A 43 -28.76 -7.67 27.24
C ASN A 43 -27.36 -7.14 26.94
N VAL A 44 -26.65 -6.76 27.99
CA VAL A 44 -25.27 -6.24 27.97
C VAL A 44 -24.36 -7.10 27.11
N LEU A 45 -24.60 -8.42 27.03
CA LEU A 45 -23.83 -9.36 26.21
C LEU A 45 -24.06 -9.19 24.71
N VAL A 46 -25.26 -8.82 24.26
CA VAL A 46 -25.57 -8.60 22.83
C VAL A 46 -25.00 -7.26 22.38
N ASP A 47 -25.10 -6.22 23.23
CA ASP A 47 -24.45 -4.92 23.01
C ASP A 47 -22.91 -5.04 23.05
N LEU A 48 -22.37 -5.82 23.99
CA LEU A 48 -20.94 -6.10 24.06
C LEU A 48 -20.46 -6.90 22.85
N TYR A 49 -21.19 -7.93 22.42
CA TYR A 49 -20.85 -8.75 21.26
C TYR A 49 -20.91 -7.95 19.96
N SER A 50 -21.93 -7.11 19.77
CA SER A 50 -22.03 -6.24 18.59
C SER A 50 -20.91 -5.19 18.59
N LYS A 51 -20.59 -4.59 19.74
CA LYS A 51 -19.44 -3.68 19.89
C LYS A 51 -18.10 -4.38 19.66
N LEU A 52 -17.90 -5.60 20.17
CA LEU A 52 -16.68 -6.38 19.97
C LEU A 52 -16.52 -6.82 18.51
N ASN A 53 -17.60 -7.26 17.88
CA ASN A 53 -17.60 -7.68 16.48
C ASN A 53 -17.35 -6.47 15.56
N MET A 54 -17.97 -5.31 15.84
CA MET A 54 -17.65 -4.05 15.15
C MET A 54 -16.20 -3.63 15.40
N TYR A 55 -15.68 -3.77 16.61
CA TYR A 55 -14.28 -3.47 16.94
C TYR A 55 -13.32 -4.37 16.16
N LEU A 56 -13.52 -5.69 16.18
CA LEU A 56 -12.71 -6.67 15.45
C LEU A 56 -12.79 -6.45 13.92
N GLN A 57 -13.97 -6.17 13.38
CA GLN A 57 -14.14 -5.86 11.95
C GLN A 57 -13.56 -4.49 11.56
N SER A 58 -13.50 -3.52 12.49
CA SER A 58 -12.85 -2.21 12.27
C SER A 58 -11.31 -2.28 12.23
N MET A 59 -10.73 -3.41 12.65
CA MET A 59 -9.30 -3.69 12.51
C MET A 59 -8.91 -4.06 11.08
N ASN A 60 -9.87 -4.37 10.21
CA ASN A 60 -9.56 -4.68 8.82
C ASN A 60 -9.00 -3.44 8.10
N LYS A 61 -7.75 -3.52 7.67
CA LYS A 61 -7.06 -2.42 7.00
C LYS A 61 -7.69 -2.19 5.63
N ILE A 62 -8.05 -0.94 5.32
CA ILE A 62 -8.57 -0.57 4.00
C ILE A 62 -7.46 -0.75 2.97
N LYS A 63 -7.71 -1.60 1.97
CA LYS A 63 -6.78 -1.86 0.87
C LYS A 63 -6.93 -0.76 -0.17
N ILE A 64 -5.88 -0.56 -0.95
CA ILE A 64 -5.92 0.39 -2.08
C ILE A 64 -6.98 -0.04 -3.10
N ALA A 65 -7.19 -1.35 -3.30
CA ALA A 65 -8.26 -1.87 -4.16
C ALA A 65 -9.65 -1.41 -3.72
N ASP A 66 -9.94 -1.45 -2.40
CA ASP A 66 -11.23 -0.98 -1.86
C ASP A 66 -11.49 0.49 -2.21
N LYS A 67 -10.42 1.31 -2.18
CA LYS A 67 -10.46 2.73 -2.50
C LYS A 67 -10.63 2.99 -4.01
N VAL A 68 -10.00 2.19 -4.86
CA VAL A 68 -10.23 2.22 -6.33
C VAL A 68 -11.71 1.98 -6.62
N THR A 69 -12.27 0.88 -6.10
CA THR A 69 -13.67 0.54 -6.30
C THR A 69 -14.61 1.63 -5.79
N PHE A 70 -14.33 2.22 -4.63
CA PHE A 70 -15.11 3.34 -4.11
C PHE A 70 -15.16 4.53 -5.07
N PHE A 71 -14.01 5.04 -5.52
CA PHE A 71 -13.99 6.21 -6.40
C PHE A 71 -14.52 5.90 -7.80
N GLU A 72 -14.25 4.71 -8.33
CA GLU A 72 -14.73 4.27 -9.64
C GLU A 72 -16.27 4.21 -9.65
N LEU A 73 -16.88 3.49 -8.70
CA LEU A 73 -18.33 3.37 -8.64
C LEU A 73 -19.01 4.70 -8.29
N LEU A 74 -18.43 5.49 -7.38
CA LEU A 74 -18.94 6.84 -7.07
C LEU A 74 -18.90 7.73 -8.31
N SER A 75 -17.79 7.73 -9.04
CA SER A 75 -17.66 8.46 -10.30
C SER A 75 -18.72 8.03 -11.31
N VAL A 76 -18.91 6.72 -11.52
CA VAL A 76 -19.93 6.18 -12.44
C VAL A 76 -21.33 6.67 -12.08
N MET A 77 -21.72 6.56 -10.80
CA MET A 77 -23.05 6.97 -10.35
C MET A 77 -23.29 8.47 -10.47
N ILE A 78 -22.33 9.30 -10.06
CA ILE A 78 -22.45 10.76 -10.16
C ILE A 78 -22.49 11.20 -11.63
N ASN A 79 -21.69 10.59 -12.50
CA ASN A 79 -21.73 10.88 -13.95
C ASN A 79 -23.03 10.39 -14.61
N ALA A 80 -23.67 9.35 -14.07
CA ALA A 80 -24.99 8.89 -14.48
C ALA A 80 -26.15 9.74 -13.92
N GLY A 81 -25.85 10.81 -13.18
CA GLY A 81 -26.86 11.72 -12.62
C GLY A 81 -27.50 11.23 -11.31
N VAL A 82 -26.96 10.19 -10.68
CA VAL A 82 -27.47 9.73 -9.38
C VAL A 82 -27.14 10.78 -8.30
N PRO A 83 -28.10 11.18 -7.45
CA PRO A 83 -27.82 12.09 -6.34
C PRO A 83 -26.74 11.58 -5.40
N LEU A 84 -25.82 12.45 -4.96
CA LEU A 84 -24.64 12.09 -4.18
C LEU A 84 -24.95 11.30 -2.91
N VAL A 85 -25.95 11.74 -2.14
CA VAL A 85 -26.37 11.04 -0.90
C VAL A 85 -26.80 9.61 -1.20
N ARG A 86 -27.61 9.42 -2.26
CA ARG A 86 -28.07 8.09 -2.69
C ARG A 86 -26.90 7.23 -3.15
N ALA A 87 -25.98 7.78 -3.93
CA ALA A 87 -24.79 7.07 -4.39
C ALA A 87 -23.94 6.58 -3.20
N LEU A 88 -23.72 7.43 -2.18
CA LEU A 88 -22.97 7.03 -0.98
C LEU A 88 -23.66 5.91 -0.19
N TYR A 89 -24.99 5.95 -0.04
CA TYR A 89 -25.72 4.86 0.62
C TYR A 89 -25.58 3.54 -0.15
N VAL A 90 -25.80 3.55 -1.47
CA VAL A 90 -25.61 2.36 -2.34
C VAL A 90 -24.20 1.79 -2.22
N LEU A 91 -23.17 2.65 -2.23
CA LEU A 91 -21.78 2.20 -2.07
C LEU A 91 -21.52 1.61 -0.70
N SER A 92 -22.09 2.19 0.36
CA SER A 92 -21.91 1.66 1.70
C SER A 92 -22.41 0.22 1.80
N ASP A 93 -23.49 -0.11 1.10
CA ASP A 93 -24.05 -1.46 1.10
C ASP A 93 -23.27 -2.44 0.19
N GLN A 94 -22.65 -1.95 -0.88
CA GLN A 94 -21.87 -2.77 -1.82
C GLN A 94 -20.41 -3.04 -1.38
N VAL A 95 -19.82 -2.16 -0.57
CA VAL A 95 -18.43 -2.30 -0.15
C VAL A 95 -18.26 -3.49 0.80
N GLN A 96 -17.32 -4.37 0.49
CA GLN A 96 -17.00 -5.57 1.28
C GLN A 96 -16.24 -5.22 2.57
N ASN A 97 -15.39 -4.19 2.53
CA ASN A 97 -14.61 -3.77 3.69
C ASN A 97 -15.50 -3.05 4.72
N VAL A 98 -15.75 -3.69 5.86
CA VAL A 98 -16.62 -3.17 6.93
C VAL A 98 -16.19 -1.79 7.41
N LYS A 99 -14.89 -1.54 7.55
CA LYS A 99 -14.37 -0.24 7.98
C LYS A 99 -14.70 0.86 6.98
N LEU A 100 -14.50 0.57 5.69
CA LEU A 100 -14.83 1.51 4.62
C LEU A 100 -16.35 1.72 4.50
N ARG A 101 -17.16 0.67 4.67
CA ARG A 101 -18.63 0.75 4.74
C ARG A 101 -19.09 1.73 5.82
N LEU A 102 -18.57 1.60 7.05
CA LEU A 102 -18.93 2.50 8.16
C LEU A 102 -18.55 3.95 7.86
N ILE A 103 -17.38 4.17 7.26
CA ILE A 103 -16.91 5.50 6.85
C ILE A 103 -17.84 6.10 5.79
N ILE A 104 -18.16 5.35 4.73
CA ILE A 104 -19.04 5.83 3.65
C ILE A 104 -20.44 6.13 4.20
N ARG A 105 -20.96 5.30 5.11
CA ARG A 105 -22.27 5.53 5.73
C ARG A 105 -22.28 6.76 6.65
N ASP A 106 -21.21 7.04 7.38
CA ASP A 106 -21.04 8.30 8.14
C ASP A 106 -20.97 9.52 7.19
N MET A 107 -20.23 9.40 6.09
CA MET A 107 -20.18 10.43 5.05
C MET A 107 -21.56 10.70 4.46
N ALA A 108 -22.33 9.65 4.08
CA ALA A 108 -23.69 9.76 3.56
C ALA A 108 -24.59 10.57 4.50
N LYS A 109 -24.63 10.20 5.79
CA LYS A 109 -25.42 10.89 6.84
C LYS A 109 -25.03 12.35 7.02
N LYS A 110 -23.74 12.68 6.94
CA LYS A 110 -23.27 14.07 7.10
C LYS A 110 -23.56 14.92 5.86
N VAL A 111 -23.41 14.34 4.67
CA VAL A 111 -23.74 15.02 3.41
C VAL A 111 -25.25 15.27 3.31
N GLU A 112 -26.07 14.31 3.75
CA GLU A 112 -27.53 14.46 3.86
C GLU A 112 -27.92 15.64 4.78
N LYS A 113 -27.15 15.87 5.85
CA LYS A 113 -27.31 17.02 6.75
C LYS A 113 -26.72 18.34 6.21
N GLY A 114 -26.23 18.36 4.97
CA GLY A 114 -25.70 19.55 4.31
C GLY A 114 -24.19 19.79 4.51
N THR A 115 -23.45 18.86 5.10
CA THR A 115 -21.98 18.96 5.15
C THR A 115 -21.40 18.67 3.76
N LYS A 116 -20.36 19.39 3.35
CA LYS A 116 -19.66 19.12 2.08
C LYS A 116 -18.99 17.74 2.10
N LEU A 117 -18.97 17.06 0.96
CA LEU A 117 -18.28 15.79 0.77
C LEU A 117 -16.80 15.92 1.12
N SER A 118 -16.13 16.97 0.64
CA SER A 118 -14.70 17.20 0.95
C SER A 118 -14.43 17.29 2.45
N ASP A 119 -15.29 17.94 3.21
CA ASP A 119 -15.14 18.09 4.65
C ASP A 119 -15.40 16.77 5.38
N THR A 120 -16.36 15.97 4.91
CA THR A 120 -16.56 14.61 5.45
C THR A 120 -15.37 13.69 5.17
N MET A 121 -14.79 13.75 3.98
CA MET A 121 -13.59 12.98 3.62
C MET A 121 -12.38 13.40 4.46
N ASN A 122 -12.25 14.70 4.76
CA ASN A 122 -11.16 15.24 5.56
C ASN A 122 -11.12 14.71 7.01
N ASN A 123 -12.25 14.21 7.53
CA ASN A 123 -12.30 13.54 8.83
C ASN A 123 -11.58 12.18 8.84
N PHE A 124 -11.25 11.63 7.67
CA PHE A 124 -10.61 10.32 7.52
C PHE A 124 -9.28 10.41 6.75
N PRO A 125 -8.25 11.15 7.25
CA PRO A 125 -6.99 11.40 6.54
C PRO A 125 -6.13 10.14 6.32
N LYS A 126 -6.41 9.06 7.05
CA LYS A 126 -5.78 7.74 6.84
C LYS A 126 -6.35 6.99 5.63
N VAL A 127 -7.51 7.42 5.12
CA VAL A 127 -8.22 6.80 4.00
C VAL A 127 -8.18 7.71 2.78
N PHE A 128 -8.57 8.98 2.95
CA PHE A 128 -8.58 9.99 1.90
C PHE A 128 -7.39 10.92 2.06
N GLY A 129 -6.56 11.01 1.02
CA GLY A 129 -5.40 11.89 1.02
C GLY A 129 -5.77 13.34 0.78
N GLU A 130 -4.89 14.27 1.16
CA GLU A 130 -5.10 15.71 0.98
C GLU A 130 -5.38 16.09 -0.48
N ALA A 131 -4.75 15.41 -1.45
CA ALA A 131 -5.00 15.60 -2.87
C ALA A 131 -6.43 15.28 -3.29
N GLU A 132 -6.99 14.17 -2.81
CA GLU A 132 -8.36 13.75 -3.11
C GLU A 132 -9.37 14.69 -2.48
N VAL A 133 -9.15 15.04 -1.22
CA VAL A 133 -9.98 16.02 -0.49
C VAL A 133 -9.96 17.38 -1.18
N GLY A 134 -8.78 17.87 -1.57
CA GLY A 134 -8.60 19.14 -2.27
C GLY A 134 -9.27 19.17 -3.63
N MET A 135 -9.11 18.10 -4.41
CA MET A 135 -9.79 17.94 -5.69
C MET A 135 -11.31 17.96 -5.52
N VAL A 136 -11.87 17.13 -4.64
CA VAL A 136 -13.32 17.11 -4.36
C VAL A 136 -13.81 18.49 -3.94
N ARG A 137 -13.08 19.20 -3.06
CA ARG A 137 -13.44 20.55 -2.62
C ARG A 137 -13.52 21.54 -3.79
N SER A 138 -12.58 21.47 -4.73
CA SER A 138 -12.62 22.28 -5.96
C SER A 138 -13.81 21.90 -6.84
N GLY A 139 -14.08 20.61 -7.00
CA GLY A 139 -15.23 20.10 -7.75
C GLY A 139 -16.57 20.55 -7.16
N GLU A 140 -16.70 20.57 -5.84
CA GLU A 140 -17.89 21.09 -5.14
C GLU A 140 -18.05 22.60 -5.33
N ALA A 141 -16.96 23.37 -5.22
CA ALA A 141 -17.00 24.82 -5.38
C ALA A 141 -17.31 25.25 -6.83
N THR A 142 -16.87 24.47 -7.82
CA THR A 142 -17.02 24.78 -9.26
C THR A 142 -18.20 24.06 -9.92
N GLY A 143 -18.93 23.21 -9.19
CA GLY A 143 -20.00 22.37 -9.73
C GLY A 143 -19.53 21.26 -10.68
N LYS A 144 -18.22 20.97 -10.73
CA LYS A 144 -17.59 19.98 -11.62
C LYS A 144 -17.24 18.67 -10.91
N LEU A 145 -18.01 18.30 -9.89
CA LEU A 145 -17.76 17.10 -9.07
C LEU A 145 -17.68 15.82 -9.91
N ASN A 146 -18.50 15.71 -10.95
CA ASN A 146 -18.53 14.59 -11.89
C ASN A 146 -17.17 14.39 -12.62
N LYS A 147 -16.55 15.47 -13.11
CA LYS A 147 -15.23 15.44 -13.77
C LYS A 147 -14.13 15.10 -12.76
N VAL A 148 -14.18 15.72 -11.59
CA VAL A 148 -13.18 15.53 -10.54
C VAL A 148 -13.17 14.10 -10.01
N LEU A 149 -14.34 13.52 -9.73
CA LEU A 149 -14.43 12.12 -9.27
C LEU A 149 -13.87 11.14 -10.29
N ARG A 150 -14.07 11.41 -11.60
CA ARG A 150 -13.46 10.61 -12.67
C ARG A 150 -11.94 10.71 -12.65
N GLN A 151 -11.38 11.92 -12.53
CA GLN A 151 -9.93 12.10 -12.41
C GLN A 151 -9.35 11.38 -11.18
N ILE A 152 -10.03 11.45 -10.03
CA ILE A 152 -9.62 10.74 -8.83
C ILE A 152 -9.66 9.22 -9.03
N ALA A 153 -10.71 8.69 -9.67
CA ALA A 153 -10.82 7.27 -9.98
C ALA A 153 -9.65 6.80 -10.87
N ASP A 154 -9.41 7.49 -11.99
CA ASP A 154 -8.33 7.18 -12.93
C ASP A 154 -6.95 7.22 -12.23
N GLN A 155 -6.71 8.25 -11.42
CA GLN A 155 -5.46 8.41 -10.68
C GLN A 155 -5.26 7.33 -9.61
N THR A 156 -6.33 6.98 -8.89
CA THR A 156 -6.30 5.93 -7.85
C THR A 156 -6.03 4.57 -8.51
N GLN A 157 -6.65 4.28 -9.65
CA GLN A 157 -6.45 3.05 -10.41
C GLN A 157 -5.01 2.93 -10.94
N LYS A 158 -4.46 4.01 -11.53
CA LYS A 158 -3.05 4.04 -11.97
C LYS A 158 -2.08 3.85 -10.81
N SER A 159 -2.34 4.50 -9.67
CA SER A 159 -1.51 4.34 -8.47
C SER A 159 -1.56 2.91 -7.93
N ALA A 160 -2.74 2.28 -7.97
CA ALA A 160 -2.94 0.89 -7.55
C ALA A 160 -2.24 -0.09 -8.49
N SER A 161 -2.33 0.12 -9.81
CA SER A 161 -1.71 -0.76 -10.81
C SER A 161 -0.19 -0.71 -10.69
N LEU A 162 0.40 0.48 -10.56
CA LEU A 162 1.85 0.64 -10.32
C LEU A 162 2.29 -0.10 -9.05
N LEU A 163 1.58 0.07 -7.94
CA LEU A 163 1.93 -0.63 -6.70
C LEU A 163 1.75 -2.14 -6.82
N SER A 164 0.72 -2.59 -7.54
CA SER A 164 0.49 -4.02 -7.80
C SER A 164 1.61 -4.62 -8.65
N LYS A 165 2.09 -3.91 -9.67
CA LYS A 165 3.25 -4.31 -10.49
C LYS A 165 4.51 -4.43 -9.63
N VAL A 166 4.80 -3.41 -8.81
CA VAL A 166 5.95 -3.42 -7.89
C VAL A 166 5.85 -4.60 -6.92
N LYS A 167 4.68 -4.84 -6.33
CA LYS A 167 4.48 -5.97 -5.41
C LYS A 167 4.64 -7.31 -6.14
N GLY A 168 4.03 -7.46 -7.32
CA GLY A 168 4.11 -8.67 -8.13
C GLY A 168 5.55 -9.03 -8.48
N ALA A 169 6.33 -8.04 -8.92
CA ALA A 169 7.76 -8.19 -9.23
C ALA A 169 8.62 -8.65 -8.03
N MET A 170 8.18 -8.34 -6.79
CA MET A 170 8.91 -8.67 -5.56
C MET A 170 8.55 -10.03 -4.96
N ILE A 171 7.45 -10.67 -5.38
CA ILE A 171 7.01 -11.95 -4.81
C ILE A 171 8.05 -13.04 -5.07
N TYR A 172 8.53 -13.16 -6.31
CA TYR A 172 9.48 -14.21 -6.70
C TYR A 172 10.84 -14.09 -5.97
N PRO A 173 11.51 -12.90 -5.96
CA PRO A 173 12.73 -12.71 -5.17
C PRO A 173 12.53 -13.01 -3.68
N ALA A 174 11.42 -12.56 -3.09
CA ALA A 174 11.15 -12.80 -1.68
C ALA A 174 10.97 -14.29 -1.38
N ALA A 175 10.27 -15.05 -2.23
CA ALA A 175 10.06 -16.48 -2.06
C ALA A 175 11.39 -17.25 -2.06
N ILE A 176 12.29 -16.97 -3.02
CA ILE A 176 13.59 -17.66 -3.10
C ILE A 176 14.49 -17.30 -1.92
N ILE A 177 14.56 -16.03 -1.54
CA ILE A 177 15.32 -15.60 -0.37
C ILE A 177 14.79 -16.28 0.90
N CYS A 178 13.47 -16.42 1.04
CA CYS A 178 12.89 -17.15 2.17
C CYS A 178 13.30 -18.63 2.19
N ILE A 179 13.25 -19.32 1.04
CA ILE A 179 13.67 -20.73 0.94
C ILE A 179 15.16 -20.87 1.26
N MET A 180 15.99 -19.97 0.73
CA MET A 180 17.44 -19.96 0.96
C MET A 180 17.79 -19.73 2.43
N ILE A 181 17.16 -18.75 3.08
CA ILE A 181 17.33 -18.49 4.52
C ILE A 181 16.86 -19.70 5.32
N GLY A 182 15.73 -20.32 4.95
CA GLY A 182 15.24 -21.53 5.58
C GLY A 182 16.24 -22.68 5.50
N ALA A 183 16.81 -22.93 4.31
CA ALA A 183 17.83 -23.95 4.10
C ALA A 183 19.09 -23.68 4.95
N LEU A 184 19.52 -22.42 5.03
CA LEU A 184 20.66 -22.02 5.85
C LEU A 184 20.40 -22.23 7.35
N ILE A 185 19.20 -21.92 7.84
CA ILE A 185 18.81 -22.16 9.24
C ILE A 185 18.83 -23.65 9.56
N VAL A 186 18.21 -24.49 8.70
CA VAL A 186 18.21 -25.96 8.89
C VAL A 186 19.65 -26.50 8.91
N MET A 187 20.49 -26.00 8.02
CA MET A 187 21.90 -26.35 7.96
C MET A 187 22.61 -26.05 9.29
N LEU A 188 22.51 -24.80 9.78
CA LEU A 188 23.16 -24.36 11.01
C LEU A 188 22.62 -25.08 12.25
N VAL A 189 21.32 -25.34 12.33
CA VAL A 189 20.70 -25.91 13.55
C VAL A 189 20.79 -27.44 13.59
N VAL A 190 20.74 -28.12 12.44
CA VAL A 190 20.63 -29.60 12.40
C VAL A 190 21.92 -30.26 11.91
N VAL A 191 22.53 -29.73 10.83
CA VAL A 191 23.62 -30.43 10.14
C VAL A 191 24.98 -30.11 10.76
N VAL A 192 25.29 -28.83 10.95
CA VAL A 192 26.58 -28.38 11.50
C VAL A 192 26.89 -29.01 12.86
N PRO A 193 25.95 -29.09 13.83
CA PRO A 193 26.22 -29.70 15.13
C PRO A 193 26.58 -31.18 15.03
N LYS A 194 25.90 -31.94 14.16
CA LYS A 194 26.20 -33.37 13.97
C LYS A 194 27.63 -33.58 13.44
N ILE A 195 28.11 -32.68 12.59
CA ILE A 195 29.50 -32.70 12.12
C ILE A 195 30.45 -32.32 13.25
N SER A 196 30.12 -31.29 14.04
CA SER A 196 30.90 -30.90 15.21
C SER A 196 31.03 -32.04 16.22
N ASP A 197 29.96 -32.78 16.48
CA ASP A 197 29.96 -33.93 17.39
C ASP A 197 30.95 -35.02 16.92
N ILE A 198 30.98 -35.32 15.62
CA ILE A 198 31.92 -36.28 15.02
C ILE A 198 33.37 -35.78 15.16
N PHE A 199 33.61 -34.49 14.93
CA PHE A 199 34.95 -33.90 15.01
C PHE A 199 35.47 -33.74 16.44
N SER A 200 34.59 -33.54 17.42
CA SER A 200 34.98 -33.47 18.83
C SER A 200 35.61 -34.76 19.35
N GLN A 201 35.41 -35.88 18.64
CA GLN A 201 35.96 -37.20 18.95
C GLN A 201 37.27 -37.49 18.21
N SER A 202 37.68 -36.63 17.26
CA SER A 202 38.94 -36.72 16.53
C SER A 202 39.93 -35.68 17.06
N GLU A 203 41.20 -36.04 17.28
CA GLU A 203 42.25 -35.11 17.75
C GLU A 203 42.72 -34.09 16.68
N THR A 204 41.94 -33.89 15.62
CA THR A 204 42.30 -33.05 14.48
C THR A 204 41.72 -31.64 14.61
N GLU A 205 42.56 -30.64 14.29
CA GLU A 205 42.11 -29.25 14.34
C GLU A 205 41.11 -28.95 13.22
N LEU A 206 39.98 -28.36 13.61
CA LEU A 206 38.95 -27.91 12.68
C LEU A 206 39.47 -26.76 11.79
N PRO A 207 39.19 -26.79 10.47
CA PRO A 207 39.42 -25.66 9.58
C PRO A 207 38.72 -24.38 10.05
N THR A 208 39.28 -23.22 9.74
CA THR A 208 38.77 -21.90 10.16
C THR A 208 37.34 -21.65 9.68
N SER A 209 36.99 -22.11 8.48
CA SER A 209 35.64 -22.01 7.92
C SER A 209 34.60 -22.80 8.74
N THR A 210 34.96 -23.97 9.25
CA THR A 210 34.11 -24.81 10.10
C THR A 210 33.97 -24.23 11.51
N LYS A 211 35.04 -23.64 12.07
CA LYS A 211 34.99 -22.94 13.37
C LYS A 211 34.02 -21.75 13.36
N VAL A 212 34.00 -20.96 12.28
CA VAL A 212 33.02 -19.86 12.11
C VAL A 212 31.59 -20.39 12.04
N LEU A 213 31.36 -21.47 11.29
CA LEU A 213 30.04 -22.09 11.17
C LEU A 213 29.54 -22.66 12.50
N ILE A 214 30.42 -23.30 13.27
CA ILE A 214 30.10 -23.82 14.61
C ILE A 214 29.78 -22.66 15.56
N ALA A 215 30.57 -21.59 15.56
CA ALA A 215 30.25 -20.41 16.37
C ALA A 215 28.89 -19.78 16.01
N MET A 216 28.55 -19.72 14.71
CA MET A 216 27.22 -19.28 14.26
C MET A 216 26.11 -20.26 14.68
N SER A 217 26.38 -21.57 14.62
CA SER A 217 25.46 -22.63 15.05
C SER A 217 25.19 -22.60 16.55
N ASP A 218 26.23 -22.47 17.37
CA ASP A 218 26.16 -22.38 18.82
C ASP A 218 25.42 -21.11 19.26
N THR A 219 25.69 -19.98 18.60
CA THR A 219 24.93 -18.74 18.81
C THR A 219 23.46 -18.92 18.45
N ALA A 220 23.16 -19.61 17.34
CA ALA A 220 21.80 -19.88 16.90
C ALA A 220 21.06 -20.89 17.79
N LYS A 221 21.76 -21.79 18.49
CA LYS A 221 21.17 -22.80 19.39
C LYS A 221 21.08 -22.35 20.85
N ASN A 222 22.14 -21.78 21.41
CA ASN A 222 22.25 -21.49 22.83
C ASN A 222 21.86 -20.04 23.17
N SER A 223 22.04 -19.12 22.23
CA SER A 223 21.73 -17.69 22.38
C SER A 223 20.53 -17.24 21.53
N TYR A 224 19.66 -18.15 21.08
CA TYR A 224 18.50 -17.77 20.25
C TYR A 224 17.62 -16.71 20.92
N VAL A 225 17.45 -16.78 22.24
CA VAL A 225 16.74 -15.76 23.03
C VAL A 225 17.44 -14.40 22.96
N GLU A 226 18.76 -14.37 23.13
CA GLU A 226 19.56 -13.13 23.06
C GLU A 226 19.55 -12.53 21.65
N VAL A 227 19.69 -13.37 20.61
CA VAL A 227 19.60 -12.96 19.20
C VAL A 227 18.21 -12.39 18.90
N ILE A 228 17.13 -13.05 19.32
CA ILE A 228 15.77 -12.55 19.15
C ILE A 228 15.58 -11.22 19.89
N ILE A 229 16.11 -11.08 21.11
CA ILE A 229 16.05 -9.83 21.86
C ILE A 229 16.79 -8.71 21.13
N VAL A 230 18.02 -8.94 20.67
CA VAL A 230 18.81 -7.95 19.93
C VAL A 230 18.12 -7.55 18.63
N VAL A 231 17.63 -8.52 17.85
CA VAL A 231 16.90 -8.24 16.59
C VAL A 231 15.61 -7.48 16.88
N THR A 232 14.90 -7.82 17.96
CA THR A 232 13.68 -7.12 18.35
C THR A 232 13.97 -5.69 18.80
N ILE A 233 15.02 -5.47 19.60
CA ILE A 233 15.46 -4.14 20.03
C ILE A 233 15.90 -3.30 18.83
N LEU A 234 16.74 -3.83 17.94
CA LEU A 234 17.17 -3.14 16.73
C LEU A 234 16.00 -2.86 15.80
N GLY A 235 15.09 -3.82 15.64
CA GLY A 235 13.87 -3.67 14.84
C GLY A 235 12.94 -2.60 15.40
N LEU A 236 12.75 -2.56 16.73
CA LEU A 236 11.96 -1.55 17.41
C LEU A 236 12.63 -0.18 17.33
N ALA A 237 13.95 -0.09 17.55
CA ALA A 237 14.71 1.14 17.44
C ALA A 237 14.65 1.71 16.01
N PHE A 238 14.79 0.86 15.00
CA PHE A 238 14.65 1.25 13.60
C PHE A 238 13.21 1.69 13.27
N TRP A 239 12.19 0.99 13.80
CA TRP A 239 10.79 1.35 13.61
C TRP A 239 10.43 2.69 14.26
N LEU A 240 10.93 2.95 15.47
CA LEU A 240 10.79 4.23 16.18
C LEU A 240 11.53 5.35 15.43
N PHE A 241 12.76 5.09 14.99
CA PHE A 241 13.54 6.04 14.19
C PHE A 241 12.80 6.44 12.90
N LYS A 242 12.21 5.47 12.19
CA LYS A 242 11.44 5.71 10.96
C LYS A 242 10.16 6.53 11.17
N GLN A 243 9.60 6.53 12.39
CA GLN A 243 8.44 7.37 12.72
C GLN A 243 8.80 8.83 12.98
N THR A 244 10.06 9.13 13.30
CA THR A 244 10.51 10.52 13.48
C THR A 244 10.61 11.23 12.12
N LYS A 245 10.31 12.54 12.10
CA LYS A 245 10.46 13.37 10.87
C LYS A 245 11.89 13.31 10.32
N THR A 246 12.88 13.38 11.21
CA THR A 246 14.29 13.33 10.86
C THR A 246 14.70 11.97 10.32
N GLY A 247 14.29 10.88 10.97
CA GLY A 247 14.64 9.52 10.53
C GLY A 247 13.99 9.16 9.19
N LYS A 248 12.73 9.56 8.97
CA LYS A 248 12.09 9.41 7.66
C LYS A 248 12.83 10.19 6.57
N TYR A 249 13.19 11.44 6.82
CA TYR A 249 13.95 12.25 5.87
C TYR A 249 15.32 11.65 5.55
N GLN A 250 16.08 11.22 6.56
CA GLN A 250 17.40 10.61 6.35
C GLN A 250 17.31 9.28 5.59
N LEU A 251 16.34 8.44 5.93
CA LEU A 251 16.10 7.18 5.22
C LEU A 251 15.71 7.44 3.76
N ASP A 252 14.76 8.34 3.52
CA ASP A 252 14.35 8.71 2.17
C ASP A 252 15.52 9.29 1.38
N ASN A 253 16.35 10.14 2.00
CA ASN A 253 17.54 10.69 1.37
C ASN A 253 18.56 9.61 1.01
N LEU A 254 18.85 8.68 1.94
CA LEU A 254 19.75 7.55 1.68
C LEU A 254 19.25 6.67 0.53
N LEU A 255 17.95 6.34 0.54
CA LEU A 255 17.32 5.54 -0.51
C LEU A 255 17.41 6.19 -1.89
N LEU A 256 17.27 7.52 -1.98
CA LEU A 256 17.40 8.27 -3.23
C LEU A 256 18.83 8.24 -3.82
N HIS A 257 19.85 8.04 -2.98
CA HIS A 257 21.25 7.97 -3.40
C HIS A 257 21.71 6.55 -3.74
N MET A 258 20.93 5.52 -3.43
CA MET A 258 21.33 4.15 -3.74
C MET A 258 21.39 3.91 -5.27
N PRO A 259 22.40 3.17 -5.75
CA PRO A 259 22.47 2.79 -7.16
C PRO A 259 21.25 1.94 -7.53
N ILE A 260 20.78 2.09 -8.78
CA ILE A 260 19.61 1.40 -9.34
C ILE A 260 18.28 1.82 -8.68
N PHE A 261 18.08 1.52 -7.39
CA PHE A 261 16.85 1.84 -6.65
C PHE A 261 16.63 3.34 -6.47
N GLY A 262 17.68 4.12 -6.21
CA GLY A 262 17.56 5.57 -6.03
C GLY A 262 17.17 6.28 -7.33
N LEU A 263 17.64 5.80 -8.49
CA LEU A 263 17.17 6.28 -9.79
C LEU A 263 15.68 5.98 -9.99
N MET A 264 15.24 4.76 -9.69
CA MET A 264 13.83 4.37 -9.78
C MET A 264 12.94 5.21 -8.86
N LEU A 265 13.36 5.41 -7.61
CA LEU A 265 12.61 6.19 -6.63
C LEU A 265 12.50 7.67 -7.05
N ARG A 266 13.54 8.26 -7.64
CA ARG A 266 13.49 9.61 -8.20
C ARG A 266 12.50 9.70 -9.36
N LYS A 267 12.55 8.76 -10.32
CA LYS A 267 11.58 8.71 -11.44
C LYS A 267 10.14 8.54 -10.95
N LEU A 268 9.92 7.69 -9.95
CA LEU A 268 8.62 7.48 -9.31
C LEU A 268 8.13 8.73 -8.56
N ALA A 269 9.02 9.44 -7.87
CA ALA A 269 8.66 10.68 -7.19
C ALA A 269 8.31 11.79 -8.20
N VAL A 270 9.08 11.91 -9.29
CA VAL A 270 8.81 12.86 -10.39
C VAL A 270 7.49 12.52 -11.08
N SER A 271 7.20 11.25 -11.38
CA SER A 271 5.95 10.87 -12.02
C SER A 271 4.74 11.19 -11.14
N ARG A 272 4.81 10.90 -9.84
CA ARG A 272 3.78 11.27 -8.85
C ARG A 272 3.61 12.78 -8.74
N PHE A 273 4.72 13.51 -8.62
CA PHE A 273 4.71 14.97 -8.57
C PHE A 273 3.98 15.55 -9.79
N ALA A 274 4.38 15.14 -10.99
CA ALA A 274 3.81 15.64 -12.23
C ALA A 274 2.35 15.23 -12.40
N ARG A 275 2.00 13.98 -12.08
CA ARG A 275 0.61 13.47 -12.16
C ARG A 275 -0.31 14.23 -11.22
N ASN A 276 0.10 14.42 -9.97
CA ASN A 276 -0.68 15.16 -8.98
C ASN A 276 -0.83 16.62 -9.39
N LEU A 277 0.24 17.27 -9.84
CA LEU A 277 0.21 18.66 -10.28
C LEU A 277 -0.76 18.84 -11.46
N ALA A 278 -0.68 17.95 -12.47
CA ALA A 278 -1.60 17.93 -13.60
C ALA A 278 -3.06 17.78 -13.13
N SER A 279 -3.37 16.75 -12.33
CA SER A 279 -4.75 16.51 -11.85
C SER A 279 -5.32 17.70 -11.07
N LEU A 280 -4.52 18.28 -10.17
CA LEU A 280 -4.93 19.42 -9.33
C LEU A 280 -5.18 20.66 -10.20
N MET A 281 -4.28 20.97 -11.12
CA MET A 281 -4.42 22.14 -12.00
C MET A 281 -5.57 21.96 -13.01
N GLN A 282 -5.76 20.78 -13.59
CA GLN A 282 -6.92 20.47 -14.45
C GLN A 282 -8.26 20.53 -13.71
N SER A 283 -8.24 20.38 -12.38
CA SER A 283 -9.37 20.59 -11.47
C SER A 283 -9.60 22.06 -11.10
N GLY A 284 -8.83 22.98 -11.71
CA GLY A 284 -8.93 24.43 -11.48
C GLY A 284 -8.28 24.92 -10.20
N ILE A 285 -7.45 24.10 -9.54
CA ILE A 285 -6.73 24.51 -8.33
C ILE A 285 -5.53 25.37 -8.73
N PRO A 286 -5.37 26.60 -8.18
CA PRO A 286 -4.23 27.46 -8.47
C PRO A 286 -2.89 26.79 -8.15
N ILE A 287 -1.83 27.09 -8.93
CA ILE A 287 -0.54 26.39 -8.88
C ILE A 287 0.09 26.35 -7.48
N VAL A 288 0.09 27.46 -6.74
CA VAL A 288 0.62 27.53 -5.37
C VAL A 288 -0.08 26.51 -4.47
N ARG A 289 -1.41 26.53 -4.48
CA ARG A 289 -2.21 25.59 -3.68
C ARG A 289 -2.05 24.15 -4.16
N ALA A 290 -1.90 23.94 -5.47
CA ALA A 290 -1.64 22.64 -6.04
C ALA A 290 -0.28 22.08 -5.56
N LEU A 291 0.76 22.91 -5.48
CA LEU A 291 2.08 22.51 -4.95
C LEU A 291 2.01 22.15 -3.46
N GLU A 292 1.34 22.94 -2.64
CA GLU A 292 1.13 22.65 -1.21
C GLU A 292 0.48 21.27 -0.99
N ILE A 293 -0.59 21.00 -1.75
CA ILE A 293 -1.31 19.72 -1.69
C ILE A 293 -0.43 18.57 -2.22
N ASN A 294 0.32 18.81 -3.30
CA ASN A 294 1.18 17.82 -3.92
C ASN A 294 2.35 17.40 -3.02
N ALA A 295 2.87 18.33 -2.20
CA ALA A 295 3.95 18.04 -1.26
C ALA A 295 3.61 16.88 -0.30
N SER A 296 2.36 16.81 0.16
CA SER A 296 1.88 15.70 1.00
C SER A 296 1.64 14.40 0.21
N ALA A 297 1.45 14.47 -1.10
CA ALA A 297 1.05 13.35 -1.95
C ALA A 297 2.21 12.65 -2.70
N VAL A 298 3.38 13.30 -2.84
CA VAL A 298 4.54 12.73 -3.56
C VAL A 298 5.11 11.45 -2.91
N GLY A 299 4.95 11.32 -1.58
CA GLY A 299 5.29 10.11 -0.82
C GLY A 299 6.78 9.94 -0.45
N ASN A 300 7.60 10.97 -0.61
CA ASN A 300 9.00 11.03 -0.18
C ASN A 300 9.25 12.37 0.54
N GLU A 301 9.87 12.32 1.73
CA GLU A 301 10.02 13.48 2.61
C GLU A 301 11.01 14.54 2.06
N VAL A 302 12.01 14.11 1.28
CA VAL A 302 12.97 15.01 0.61
C VAL A 302 12.26 15.83 -0.47
N TYR A 303 11.48 15.15 -1.33
CA TYR A 303 10.64 15.83 -2.32
C TYR A 303 9.59 16.72 -1.67
N LYS A 304 8.92 16.26 -0.61
CA LYS A 304 7.93 17.05 0.13
C LYS A 304 8.51 18.39 0.58
N LYS A 305 9.67 18.38 1.25
CA LYS A 305 10.33 19.60 1.71
C LYS A 305 10.65 20.53 0.55
N ARG A 306 11.17 19.99 -0.56
CA ARG A 306 11.52 20.77 -1.75
C ARG A 306 10.31 21.39 -2.44
N ILE A 307 9.18 20.67 -2.51
CA ILE A 307 7.93 21.16 -3.12
C ILE A 307 7.30 22.24 -2.25
N ILE A 308 7.36 22.14 -0.92
CA ILE A 308 6.89 23.20 -0.01
C ILE A 308 7.67 24.50 -0.26
N MET A 309 9.01 24.42 -0.32
CA MET A 309 9.84 25.59 -0.66
C MET A 309 9.47 26.15 -2.04
N ALA A 310 9.25 25.29 -3.04
CA ALA A 310 8.80 25.75 -4.35
C ALA A 310 7.44 26.46 -4.29
N ALA A 311 6.50 25.99 -3.47
CA ALA A 311 5.21 26.65 -3.30
C ALA A 311 5.37 28.06 -2.68
N GLU A 312 6.24 28.21 -1.68
CA GLU A 312 6.56 29.49 -1.03
C GLU A 312 7.20 30.48 -2.01
N ASP A 313 8.15 30.01 -2.83
CA ASP A 313 8.86 30.85 -3.81
C ASP A 313 7.96 31.24 -4.99
N VAL A 314 7.12 30.33 -5.47
CA VAL A 314 6.13 30.61 -6.53
C VAL A 314 5.07 31.59 -6.03
N ALA A 315 4.68 31.53 -4.75
CA ALA A 315 3.81 32.52 -4.14
C ALA A 315 4.43 33.93 -4.09
N GLN A 316 5.76 34.03 -4.11
CA GLN A 316 6.51 35.29 -4.19
C GLN A 316 6.76 35.75 -5.64
N GLY A 317 6.30 34.97 -6.63
CA GLY A 317 6.41 35.31 -8.06
C GLY A 317 7.64 34.73 -8.76
N ILE A 318 8.42 33.87 -8.11
CA ILE A 318 9.53 33.15 -8.77
C ILE A 318 8.91 32.04 -9.65
N PRO A 319 9.26 31.95 -10.95
CA PRO A 319 8.76 30.89 -11.83
C PRO A 319 9.12 29.49 -11.28
N LEU A 320 8.18 28.54 -11.35
CA LEU A 320 8.39 27.17 -10.85
C LEU A 320 9.54 26.49 -11.59
N GLY A 321 9.63 26.67 -12.90
CA GLY A 321 10.72 26.09 -13.70
C GLY A 321 12.09 26.59 -13.23
N GLU A 322 12.23 27.90 -13.05
CA GLU A 322 13.45 28.52 -12.50
C GLU A 322 13.76 27.99 -11.10
N ASN A 323 12.75 27.95 -10.23
CA ASN A 323 12.91 27.45 -8.87
C ASN A 323 13.44 25.99 -8.87
N LEU A 324 12.80 25.09 -9.61
CA LEU A 324 13.17 23.66 -9.62
C LEU A 324 14.58 23.39 -10.18
N ASN A 325 15.14 24.31 -10.96
CA ASN A 325 16.51 24.24 -11.49
C ASN A 325 17.57 24.14 -10.38
N ASP A 326 17.30 24.70 -9.19
CA ASP A 326 18.19 24.62 -8.02
C ASP A 326 18.28 23.20 -7.42
N SER A 327 17.51 22.25 -7.95
CA SER A 327 17.44 20.88 -7.43
C SER A 327 17.47 19.83 -8.52
N LYS A 328 18.42 19.94 -9.46
CA LYS A 328 18.63 19.01 -10.59
C LYS A 328 18.73 17.54 -10.20
N PHE A 329 19.22 17.25 -8.99
CA PHE A 329 19.28 15.89 -8.47
C PHE A 329 17.89 15.26 -8.29
N LEU A 330 16.90 16.06 -7.87
CA LEU A 330 15.51 15.65 -7.63
C LEU A 330 14.64 15.83 -8.88
N PHE A 331 14.85 16.93 -9.60
CA PHE A 331 14.10 17.30 -10.80
C PHE A 331 15.06 17.36 -11.99
N PRO A 332 15.10 16.31 -12.84
CA PRO A 332 15.99 16.30 -14.01
C PRO A 332 15.73 17.46 -14.97
N GLU A 333 16.74 17.83 -15.76
CA GLU A 333 16.71 18.99 -16.68
C GLU A 333 15.47 19.00 -17.57
N MET A 334 15.05 17.85 -18.08
CA MET A 334 13.87 17.75 -18.94
C MET A 334 12.58 18.15 -18.21
N VAL A 335 12.45 17.83 -16.92
CA VAL A 335 11.30 18.25 -16.09
C VAL A 335 11.29 19.77 -15.93
N VAL A 336 12.45 20.34 -15.58
CA VAL A 336 12.65 21.78 -15.41
C VAL A 336 12.26 22.51 -16.71
N SER A 337 12.86 22.13 -17.84
CA SER A 337 12.59 22.74 -19.14
C SER A 337 11.12 22.62 -19.58
N MET A 338 10.51 21.46 -19.38
CA MET A 338 9.10 21.24 -19.71
C MET A 338 8.18 22.11 -18.86
N ILE A 339 8.43 22.20 -17.55
CA ILE A 339 7.66 23.08 -16.66
C ILE A 339 7.83 24.54 -17.08
N SER A 340 9.06 25.00 -17.36
CA SER A 340 9.31 26.36 -17.84
C SER A 340 8.54 26.68 -19.14
N ILE A 341 8.51 25.75 -20.10
CA ILE A 341 7.72 25.89 -21.34
C ILE A 341 6.23 25.93 -21.01
N GLY A 342 5.76 25.08 -20.10
CA GLY A 342 4.38 25.07 -19.62
C GLY A 342 3.98 26.39 -18.96
N GLU A 343 4.85 27.01 -18.16
CA GLU A 343 4.60 28.31 -17.54
C GLU A 343 4.53 29.43 -18.59
N GLN A 344 5.49 29.48 -19.52
CA GLN A 344 5.51 30.48 -20.60
C GLN A 344 4.29 30.40 -21.52
N THR A 345 3.74 29.20 -21.71
CA THR A 345 2.56 28.94 -22.56
C THR A 345 1.25 28.86 -21.77
N ALA A 346 1.28 29.06 -20.45
CA ALA A 346 0.15 28.91 -19.54
C ALA A 346 -0.54 27.51 -19.62
N LYS A 347 0.25 26.46 -19.89
CA LYS A 347 -0.16 25.06 -20.08
C LYS A 347 0.60 24.09 -19.18
N VAL A 348 0.87 24.51 -17.94
CA VAL A 348 1.60 23.69 -16.96
C VAL A 348 0.89 22.36 -16.69
N ASP A 349 -0.45 22.35 -16.71
CA ASP A 349 -1.27 21.17 -16.52
C ASP A 349 -1.13 20.14 -17.66
N GLU A 350 -1.17 20.59 -18.93
CA GLU A 350 -0.93 19.73 -20.11
C GLU A 350 0.49 19.16 -20.11
N VAL A 351 1.49 19.99 -19.78
CA VAL A 351 2.90 19.57 -19.81
C VAL A 351 3.22 18.65 -18.63
N ALA A 352 2.69 18.93 -17.43
CA ALA A 352 2.82 18.04 -16.28
C ALA A 352 2.21 16.65 -16.55
N GLU A 353 1.10 16.58 -17.29
CA GLU A 353 0.52 15.30 -17.70
C GLU A 353 1.46 14.49 -18.61
N LYS A 354 2.14 15.16 -19.56
CA LYS A 354 3.13 14.51 -20.44
C LYS A 354 4.37 14.04 -19.67
N ILE A 355 4.87 14.86 -18.74
CA ILE A 355 5.98 14.48 -17.84
C ILE A 355 5.57 13.24 -17.04
N ALA A 356 4.36 13.23 -16.47
CA ALA A 356 3.85 12.11 -15.70
C ALA A 356 3.82 10.82 -16.52
N ALA A 357 3.23 10.85 -17.72
CA ALA A 357 3.14 9.70 -18.60
C ALA A 357 4.53 9.15 -18.98
N TYR A 358 5.47 10.03 -19.33
CA TYR A 358 6.82 9.65 -19.70
C TYR A 358 7.60 8.99 -18.55
N TYR A 359 7.50 9.53 -17.33
CA TYR A 359 8.18 8.92 -16.18
C TYR A 359 7.45 7.68 -15.64
N GLU A 360 6.13 7.57 -15.80
CA GLU A 360 5.37 6.34 -15.53
C GLU A 360 5.88 5.19 -16.42
N GLU A 361 6.04 5.44 -17.73
CA GLU A 361 6.60 4.47 -18.67
C GLU A 361 8.03 4.06 -18.30
N GLN A 362 8.90 5.03 -17.99
CA GLN A 362 10.25 4.71 -17.55
C GLN A 362 10.30 3.92 -16.23
N VAL A 363 9.36 4.15 -15.31
CA VAL A 363 9.27 3.37 -14.07
C VAL A 363 8.83 1.94 -14.39
N ASP A 364 7.86 1.76 -15.27
CA ASP A 364 7.40 0.44 -15.72
C ASP A 364 8.54 -0.35 -16.41
N ASP A 365 9.33 0.31 -17.26
CA ASP A 365 10.51 -0.28 -17.90
C ASP A 365 11.58 -0.69 -16.88
N MET A 366 11.84 0.17 -15.89
CA MET A 366 12.81 -0.12 -14.83
C MET A 366 12.36 -1.28 -13.94
N ILE A 367 11.06 -1.36 -13.60
CA ILE A 367 10.51 -2.50 -12.84
C ILE A 367 10.71 -3.79 -13.63
N SER A 368 10.39 -3.77 -14.92
CA SER A 368 10.54 -4.93 -15.81
C SER A 368 12.01 -5.36 -15.97
N GLY A 369 12.92 -4.40 -16.10
CA GLY A 369 14.36 -4.64 -16.17
C GLY A 369 14.94 -5.19 -14.86
N LEU A 370 14.51 -4.64 -13.72
CA LEU A 370 14.90 -5.12 -12.39
C LEU A 370 14.51 -6.58 -12.16
N SER A 371 13.28 -6.96 -12.53
CA SER A 371 12.84 -8.36 -12.44
C SER A 371 13.71 -9.30 -13.26
N LYS A 372 14.14 -8.88 -14.47
CA LYS A 372 15.03 -9.69 -15.33
C LYS A 372 16.46 -9.77 -14.78
N MET A 373 16.99 -8.68 -14.23
CA MET A 373 18.33 -8.65 -13.64
C MET A 373 18.42 -9.42 -12.31
N LEU A 374 17.31 -9.53 -11.58
CA LEU A 374 17.26 -10.28 -10.32
C LEU A 374 17.51 -11.78 -10.52
N GLU A 375 17.10 -12.36 -11.64
CA GLU A 375 17.27 -13.79 -11.89
C GLU A 375 18.75 -14.24 -11.90
N PRO A 376 19.66 -13.62 -12.69
CA PRO A 376 21.10 -13.93 -12.62
C PRO A 376 21.69 -13.72 -11.22
N VAL A 377 21.31 -12.64 -10.52
CA VAL A 377 21.81 -12.36 -9.17
C VAL A 377 21.37 -13.45 -8.20
N ILE A 378 20.11 -13.86 -8.27
CA ILE A 378 19.56 -14.95 -7.46
C ILE A 378 20.29 -16.26 -7.76
N LEU A 379 20.55 -16.60 -9.03
CA LEU A 379 21.27 -17.81 -9.40
C LEU A 379 22.71 -17.81 -8.87
N VAL A 380 23.41 -16.68 -8.95
CA VAL A 380 24.78 -16.54 -8.39
C VAL A 380 24.76 -16.67 -6.87
N VAL A 381 23.85 -15.97 -6.20
CA VAL A 381 23.73 -16.01 -4.73
C VAL A 381 23.34 -17.42 -4.26
N MET A 382 22.42 -18.09 -4.96
CA MET A 382 22.03 -19.46 -4.66
C MET A 382 23.18 -20.44 -4.92
N GLY A 383 23.90 -20.28 -6.03
CA GLY A 383 25.07 -21.10 -6.35
C GLY A 383 26.18 -20.94 -5.32
N LEU A 384 26.47 -19.71 -4.89
CA LEU A 384 27.43 -19.44 -3.82
C LEU A 384 26.93 -19.95 -2.46
N GLY A 385 25.65 -19.79 -2.15
CA GLY A 385 25.05 -20.26 -0.90
C GLY A 385 25.07 -21.78 -0.79
N VAL A 386 24.58 -22.49 -1.82
CA VAL A 386 24.58 -23.95 -1.89
C VAL A 386 26.00 -24.49 -2.02
N GLY A 387 26.84 -23.90 -2.87
CA GLY A 387 28.24 -24.28 -3.03
C GLY A 387 29.04 -24.10 -1.74
N GLY A 388 28.85 -22.98 -1.04
CA GLY A 388 29.42 -22.75 0.29
C GLY A 388 28.92 -23.76 1.33
N LEU A 389 27.64 -24.12 1.28
CA LEU A 389 27.06 -25.15 2.16
C LEU A 389 27.68 -26.53 1.89
N VAL A 390 27.79 -26.94 0.63
CA VAL A 390 28.42 -28.21 0.25
C VAL A 390 29.90 -28.22 0.65
N ALA A 391 30.65 -27.14 0.37
CA ALA A 391 32.04 -27.04 0.76
C ALA A 391 32.22 -27.14 2.28
N ALA A 392 31.34 -26.49 3.06
CA ALA A 392 31.38 -26.54 4.51
C ALA A 392 31.12 -27.93 5.10
N VAL A 393 30.36 -28.79 4.40
CA VAL A 393 30.11 -30.19 4.80
C VAL A 393 31.21 -31.12 4.31
N MET A 394 31.60 -30.98 3.04
CA MET A 394 32.52 -31.89 2.37
C MET A 394 33.96 -31.73 2.86
N GLN A 395 34.41 -30.51 3.12
CA GLN A 395 35.77 -30.24 3.60
C GLN A 395 36.11 -31.03 4.88
N PRO A 396 35.27 -31.00 5.94
CA PRO A 396 35.48 -31.86 7.10
C PRO A 396 35.56 -33.35 6.75
N ILE A 397 34.61 -33.87 5.95
CA ILE A 397 34.59 -35.30 5.57
C ILE A 397 35.87 -35.71 4.83
N MET A 398 36.38 -34.87 3.93
CA MET A 398 37.63 -35.12 3.21
C MET A 398 38.83 -35.19 4.15
N ASN A 399 38.93 -34.26 5.11
CA ASN A 399 40.01 -34.26 6.09
C ASN A 399 39.99 -35.51 6.98
N LEU A 400 38.82 -36.05 7.33
CA LEU A 400 38.70 -37.33 8.05
C LEU A 400 39.22 -38.51 7.21
N THR A 401 39.00 -38.46 5.89
CA THR A 401 39.38 -39.53 4.97
C THR A 401 40.89 -39.55 4.69
N ASP A 402 41.52 -38.38 4.61
CA ASP A 402 42.97 -38.27 4.38
C ASP A 402 43.79 -38.71 5.61
N VAL A 403 43.31 -38.44 6.82
CA VAL A 403 43.93 -38.95 8.05
C VAL A 403 43.87 -40.49 8.10
N GLY A 404 42.76 -41.10 7.68
CA GLY A 404 42.60 -42.55 7.59
C GLY A 404 43.45 -43.24 6.49
N LYS A 405 44.03 -42.49 5.56
CA LYS A 405 45.01 -43.02 4.57
C LYS A 405 46.47 -42.90 5.01
N SER A 406 46.74 -42.14 6.08
CA SER A 406 48.09 -41.95 6.63
C SER A 406 48.43 -42.92 7.78
N LEU A 407 47.45 -43.71 8.22
CA LEU A 407 47.58 -44.90 9.06
C LEU A 407 47.55 -46.15 8.17
#